data_AF-A0A7J4RQ32-F1
#
_entry.id   AF-A0A7J4RQ32-F1
#
_cell.length_a   1.000
_cell.length_b   1.000
_cell.length_c   1.000
_cell.angle_alpha   90.00
_cell.angle_beta   90.00
_cell.angle_gamma   90.00
#
_symmetry.space_group_name_H-M   'P 1'
#
loop_
_entity.id
_entity.type
_entity.pdbx_description
1 polymer ?
#
loop_
_entity_poly.entity_id
_entity_poly.type
_entity_poly.pdbx_seq_one_letter_code
_entity_poly.pdbx_strand_id
1 'polypeptide(L)'
;MMKKCGVKTKKMSSPLTLELAKIVCDTSYYGWLINYAQLSNMIAIKNKVNYDEMWSFADEIHKYLGNRPKMFPGFIGGHCVIPNLELIKDDTLNLIREINSDHAKILKKRKARGKKY
;
A
#
# COMPACT_ATOMS: atom_id res chain seq x y z
N MET A 1 -27.45 -12.58 -5.20
CA MET A 1 -26.40 -13.21 -6.03
C MET A 1 -25.30 -13.83 -5.16
N MET A 2 -24.54 -13.05 -4.38
CA MET A 2 -23.45 -13.55 -3.50
C MET A 2 -23.82 -14.75 -2.61
N LYS A 3 -24.96 -14.69 -1.91
CA LYS A 3 -25.44 -15.80 -1.05
C LYS A 3 -25.72 -17.08 -1.83
N LYS A 4 -26.16 -16.98 -3.10
CA LYS A 4 -26.39 -18.15 -3.97
C LYS A 4 -25.07 -18.83 -4.37
N CYS A 5 -23.96 -18.10 -4.34
CA CYS A 5 -22.62 -18.61 -4.59
C CYS A 5 -21.91 -19.09 -3.30
N GLY A 6 -22.61 -19.21 -2.17
CA GLY A 6 -22.01 -19.65 -0.90
C GLY A 6 -21.14 -18.59 -0.19
N VAL A 7 -21.09 -17.35 -0.70
CA VAL A 7 -20.29 -16.28 -0.09
C VAL A 7 -21.00 -15.76 1.16
N LYS A 8 -20.32 -15.82 2.30
CA LYS A 8 -20.80 -15.23 3.56
C LYS A 8 -20.72 -13.71 3.46
N THR A 9 -21.86 -13.03 3.54
CA THR A 9 -21.96 -11.56 3.46
C THR A 9 -22.46 -10.96 4.77
N LYS A 10 -21.99 -9.76 5.10
CA LYS A 10 -22.51 -8.92 6.19
C LYS A 10 -23.06 -7.62 5.60
N LYS A 11 -24.29 -7.25 5.97
CA LYS A 11 -24.87 -5.94 5.61
C LYS A 11 -24.34 -4.88 6.59
N MET A 12 -23.91 -3.73 6.08
CA MET A 12 -23.57 -2.57 6.92
C MET A 12 -24.84 -1.82 7.36
N SER A 13 -24.74 -1.04 8.43
CA SER A 13 -25.87 -0.29 8.99
C SER A 13 -26.41 0.78 8.03
N SER A 14 -25.55 1.42 7.23
CA SER A 14 -25.94 2.46 6.26
C SER A 14 -25.12 2.36 4.96
N PRO A 15 -25.61 2.94 3.84
CA PRO A 15 -24.83 3.06 2.61
C PRO A 15 -23.52 3.82 2.83
N LEU A 16 -23.57 4.95 3.54
CA LEU A 16 -22.38 5.77 3.83
C LEU A 16 -21.31 4.96 4.61
N THR A 17 -21.71 4.13 5.57
CA THR A 17 -20.79 3.24 6.29
C THR A 17 -20.10 2.26 5.35
N LEU A 18 -20.82 1.72 4.36
CA LEU A 18 -20.25 0.79 3.39
C LEU A 18 -19.27 1.48 2.44
N GLU A 19 -19.59 2.69 1.98
CA GLU A 19 -18.72 3.49 1.11
C GLU A 19 -17.43 3.90 1.81
N LEU A 20 -17.53 4.40 3.06
CA LEU A 20 -16.35 4.71 3.87
C LEU A 20 -15.52 3.46 4.18
N ALA A 21 -16.15 2.31 4.45
CA ALA A 21 -15.42 1.05 4.63
C ALA A 21 -14.60 0.68 3.38
N LYS A 22 -15.15 0.90 2.18
CA LYS A 22 -14.43 0.64 0.92
C LYS A 22 -13.28 1.61 0.69
N ILE A 23 -13.51 2.91 0.90
CA ILE A 23 -12.49 3.92 0.61
C ILE A 23 -11.42 3.92 1.70
N VAL A 24 -11.80 4.10 2.96
CA VAL A 24 -10.87 4.30 4.08
C VAL A 24 -10.22 2.98 4.51
N CYS A 25 -11.04 1.98 4.86
CA CYS A 25 -10.55 0.76 5.49
C CYS A 25 -9.95 -0.25 4.52
N ASP A 26 -10.40 -0.26 3.27
CA ASP A 26 -9.88 -1.18 2.25
C ASP A 26 -8.83 -0.48 1.38
N THR A 27 -9.23 0.47 0.51
CA THR A 27 -8.31 0.97 -0.51
C THR A 27 -7.23 1.92 0.02
N SER A 28 -7.57 2.85 0.91
CA SER A 28 -6.60 3.81 1.45
C SER A 28 -5.63 3.15 2.44
N TYR A 29 -6.13 2.27 3.31
CA TYR A 29 -5.29 1.44 4.17
C TYR A 29 -4.28 0.62 3.38
N TYR A 30 -4.73 -0.07 2.32
CA TYR A 30 -3.83 -0.83 1.46
C TYR A 30 -2.82 0.07 0.74
N GLY A 31 -3.26 1.25 0.30
CA GLY A 31 -2.38 2.29 -0.25
C GLY A 31 -1.25 2.66 0.70
N TRP A 32 -1.55 2.89 1.98
CA TRP A 32 -0.58 3.17 3.04
C TRP A 32 0.41 2.03 3.29
N LEU A 33 -0.05 0.78 3.29
CA LEU A 33 0.82 -0.38 3.45
C LEU A 33 1.87 -0.47 2.33
N ILE A 34 1.44 -0.26 1.07
CA ILE A 34 2.37 -0.23 -0.07
C ILE A 34 3.30 0.99 0.02
N ASN A 35 2.74 2.15 0.39
CA ASN A 35 3.50 3.38 0.58
C ASN A 35 4.61 3.24 1.61
N TYR A 36 4.36 2.53 2.72
CA TYR A 36 5.37 2.26 3.72
C TYR A 36 6.51 1.41 3.17
N ALA A 37 6.21 0.41 2.32
CA ALA A 37 7.24 -0.32 1.59
C ALA A 37 8.01 0.60 0.62
N GLN A 38 7.32 1.47 -0.13
CA GLN A 38 7.97 2.45 -1.02
C GLN A 38 8.91 3.37 -0.24
N LEU A 39 8.44 3.95 0.87
CA LEU A 39 9.20 4.83 1.74
C LEU A 39 10.45 4.15 2.31
N SER A 40 10.28 2.97 2.92
CA SER A 40 11.39 2.19 3.46
C SER A 40 12.40 1.79 2.37
N ASN A 41 11.93 1.50 1.15
CA ASN A 41 12.81 1.24 0.00
C ASN A 41 13.61 2.50 -0.41
N MET A 42 12.98 3.68 -0.44
CA MET A 42 13.69 4.94 -0.70
C MET A 42 14.77 5.22 0.35
N ILE A 43 14.48 4.94 1.63
CA ILE A 43 15.44 5.06 2.73
C ILE A 43 16.59 4.05 2.57
N ALA A 44 16.30 2.79 2.22
CA ALA A 44 17.31 1.77 1.98
C ALA A 44 18.25 2.17 0.83
N ILE A 45 17.70 2.66 -0.28
CA ILE A 45 18.46 3.19 -1.41
C ILE A 45 19.35 4.36 -1.01
N LYS A 46 18.82 5.33 -0.26
CA LYS A 46 19.56 6.52 0.20
C LYS A 46 20.77 6.13 1.05
N ASN A 47 20.61 5.15 1.92
CA ASN A 47 21.66 4.67 2.83
C ASN A 47 22.51 3.54 2.25
N LYS A 48 22.24 3.11 1.01
CA LYS A 48 22.96 2.01 0.33
C LYS A 48 22.93 0.67 1.11
N VAL A 49 21.86 0.40 1.83
CA VAL A 49 21.66 -0.87 2.55
C VAL A 49 20.79 -1.84 1.75
N ASN A 50 20.90 -3.14 2.04
CA ASN A 50 20.04 -4.14 1.42
C ASN A 50 18.62 -4.04 2.00
N TYR A 51 17.65 -3.74 1.13
CA TYR A 51 16.24 -3.59 1.52
C TYR A 51 15.65 -4.86 2.14
N ASP A 52 16.00 -6.03 1.60
CA ASP A 52 15.43 -7.29 2.05
C ASP A 52 16.01 -7.72 3.39
N GLU A 53 17.31 -7.55 3.59
CA GLU A 53 18.00 -7.76 4.86
C GLU A 53 17.49 -6.80 5.95
N MET A 54 17.31 -5.50 5.62
CA MET A 54 16.74 -4.54 6.57
C MET A 54 15.35 -4.98 7.05
N TRP A 55 14.53 -5.51 6.15
CA TRP A 55 13.19 -6.00 6.49
C TRP A 55 13.18 -7.35 7.21
N SER A 56 14.24 -8.16 7.11
CA SER A 56 14.26 -9.48 7.77
C SER A 56 14.22 -9.38 9.30
N PHE A 57 14.57 -8.22 9.86
CA PHE A 57 14.35 -7.91 11.28
C PHE A 57 12.89 -8.08 11.71
N ALA A 58 11.93 -7.79 10.82
CA ALA A 58 10.51 -7.89 11.12
C ALA A 58 9.94 -9.31 10.95
N ASP A 59 10.69 -10.24 10.36
CA ASP A 59 10.17 -11.58 10.02
C ASP A 59 9.76 -12.36 11.27
N GLU A 60 10.58 -12.32 12.32
CA GLU A 60 10.28 -13.00 13.57
C GLU A 60 9.06 -12.39 14.27
N ILE A 61 8.98 -11.06 14.31
CA ILE A 61 7.85 -10.32 14.89
C ILE A 61 6.57 -10.68 14.13
N HIS A 62 6.60 -10.70 12.80
CA HIS A 62 5.44 -11.05 11.98
C HIS A 62 5.04 -12.52 12.13
N LYS A 63 6.01 -13.44 12.21
CA LYS A 63 5.74 -14.87 12.43
C LYS A 63 4.93 -15.11 13.70
N TYR A 64 5.25 -14.41 14.80
CA TYR A 64 4.55 -14.61 16.07
C TYR A 64 3.32 -13.72 16.25
N LEU A 65 3.33 -12.47 15.76
CA LEU A 65 2.24 -11.51 15.99
C LEU A 65 1.32 -11.28 14.79
N GLY A 66 1.73 -11.67 13.58
CA GLY A 66 0.95 -11.49 12.34
C GLY A 66 0.79 -10.04 11.88
N ASN A 67 1.43 -9.06 12.53
CA ASN A 67 1.07 -7.64 12.42
C ASN A 67 2.09 -6.73 11.70
N ARG A 68 3.14 -7.32 11.12
CA ARG A 68 4.16 -6.61 10.31
C ARG A 68 4.36 -7.27 8.94
N PRO A 69 3.32 -7.36 8.09
CA PRO A 69 3.47 -7.93 6.76
C PRO A 69 4.45 -7.08 5.94
N LYS A 70 5.47 -7.72 5.36
CA LYS A 70 6.38 -7.06 4.43
C LYS A 70 5.69 -6.88 3.08
N MET A 71 5.44 -5.63 2.71
CA MET A 71 4.86 -5.29 1.42
C MET A 71 5.94 -5.11 0.35
N PHE A 72 5.56 -5.27 -0.92
CA PHE A 72 6.45 -5.04 -2.04
C PHE A 72 6.45 -3.56 -2.46
N PRO A 73 7.61 -2.88 -2.61
CA PRO A 73 7.71 -1.48 -2.96
C PRO A 73 7.50 -1.27 -4.47
N GLY A 74 6.36 -1.69 -5.01
CA GLY A 74 5.99 -1.48 -6.41
C GLY A 74 5.28 -0.15 -6.63
N PHE A 75 5.17 0.28 -7.88
CA PHE A 75 4.30 1.42 -8.24
C PHE A 75 2.83 1.04 -8.04
N ILE A 76 2.07 1.89 -7.35
CA ILE A 76 0.62 1.76 -7.21
C ILE A 76 -0.02 2.31 -8.49
N GLY A 77 -0.40 1.40 -9.39
CA GLY A 77 -1.21 1.70 -10.58
C GLY A 77 -2.67 1.30 -10.41
N GLY A 78 -3.34 1.10 -11.54
CA GLY A 78 -4.74 0.63 -11.58
C GLY A 78 -5.76 1.69 -11.20
N HIS A 79 -7.00 1.27 -10.96
CA HIS A 79 -8.16 2.16 -10.84
C HIS A 79 -8.76 2.24 -9.42
N CYS A 80 -8.22 1.51 -8.44
CA CYS A 80 -8.79 1.46 -7.09
C CYS A 80 -8.17 2.49 -6.16
N VAL A 81 -6.89 2.30 -5.79
CA VAL A 81 -6.27 3.06 -4.70
C VAL A 81 -6.23 4.54 -5.02
N ILE A 82 -5.55 4.95 -6.10
CA ILE A 82 -5.35 6.39 -6.41
C ILE A 82 -6.67 7.11 -6.71
N PRO A 83 -7.57 6.60 -7.55
CA PRO A 83 -8.84 7.29 -7.83
C PRO A 83 -9.76 7.41 -6.61
N ASN A 84 -9.76 6.42 -5.70
CA ASN A 84 -10.60 6.48 -4.51
C ASN A 84 -10.18 7.61 -3.53
N LEU A 85 -8.90 8.03 -3.54
CA LEU A 85 -8.44 9.15 -2.71
C LEU A 85 -9.11 10.47 -3.11
N GLU A 86 -9.41 10.64 -4.40
CA GLU A 86 -10.05 11.84 -4.94
C GLU A 86 -11.50 12.01 -4.46
N LEU A 87 -12.13 10.92 -3.98
CA LEU A 87 -13.52 10.93 -3.48
C LEU A 87 -13.64 11.52 -2.07
N ILE A 88 -12.65 11.30 -1.19
CA ILE A 88 -12.66 11.82 0.19
C ILE A 88 -12.01 13.20 0.30
N LYS A 89 -11.10 13.55 -0.63
CA LYS A 89 -10.38 14.85 -0.66
C LYS A 89 -9.71 15.18 0.69
N ASP A 90 -9.11 14.19 1.32
CA ASP A 90 -8.33 14.35 2.54
C ASP A 90 -6.83 14.49 2.20
N ASP A 91 -6.21 15.56 2.68
CA ASP A 91 -4.81 15.89 2.36
C ASP A 91 -3.83 14.84 2.89
N THR A 92 -4.12 14.24 4.04
CA THR A 92 -3.26 13.20 4.62
C THR A 92 -3.33 11.93 3.78
N LEU A 93 -4.52 11.52 3.36
CA LEU A 93 -4.68 10.38 2.45
C LEU A 93 -4.07 10.65 1.07
N ASN A 94 -4.09 11.90 0.60
CA ASN A 94 -3.46 12.28 -0.66
C ASN A 94 -1.93 12.12 -0.66
N LEU A 95 -1.27 12.07 0.50
CA LEU A 95 0.16 11.75 0.59
C LEU A 95 0.50 10.40 -0.04
N ILE A 96 -0.44 9.43 -0.05
CA ILE A 96 -0.28 8.13 -0.74
C ILE A 96 0.09 8.35 -2.22
N ARG A 97 -0.58 9.30 -2.89
CA ARG A 97 -0.35 9.62 -4.31
C ARG A 97 0.99 10.31 -4.52
N GLU A 98 1.36 11.20 -3.61
CA GLU A 98 2.62 11.96 -3.68
C GLU A 98 3.83 11.03 -3.55
N ILE A 99 3.87 10.24 -2.48
CA ILE A 99 4.94 9.26 -2.24
C ILE A 99 5.01 8.23 -3.38
N ASN A 100 3.87 7.75 -3.90
CA ASN A 100 3.84 6.83 -5.04
C ASN A 100 4.47 7.46 -6.30
N SER A 101 4.21 8.75 -6.53
CA SER A 101 4.78 9.49 -7.66
C SER A 101 6.28 9.71 -7.51
N ASP A 102 6.75 9.99 -6.30
CA ASP A 102 8.18 10.15 -6.01
C ASP A 102 8.95 8.83 -6.10
N HIS A 103 8.37 7.76 -5.58
CA HIS A 103 8.92 6.41 -5.72
C HIS A 103 9.02 5.98 -7.19
N ALA A 104 8.01 6.30 -8.00
CA ALA A 104 8.04 6.04 -9.45
C ALA A 104 9.24 6.70 -10.15
N LYS A 105 9.59 7.94 -9.77
CA LYS A 105 10.77 8.64 -10.31
C LYS A 105 12.07 7.89 -9.96
N ILE A 106 12.16 7.34 -8.75
CA ILE A 106 13.32 6.56 -8.31
C ILE A 106 13.41 5.25 -9.07
N LEU A 107 12.30 4.51 -9.21
CA LEU A 107 12.28 3.25 -9.97
C LEU A 107 12.71 3.46 -11.43
N LYS A 108 12.22 4.51 -12.09
CA LYS A 108 12.63 4.85 -13.46
C LYS A 108 14.15 5.06 -13.56
N LYS A 109 14.74 5.80 -12.62
CA LYS A 109 16.19 6.05 -12.56
C LYS A 109 17.00 4.77 -12.32
N ARG A 110 16.49 3.85 -11.50
CA ARG A 110 17.18 2.58 -11.19
C ARG A 110 17.06 1.56 -12.32
N LYS A 111 15.90 1.49 -12.99
CA LYS A 111 15.70 0.66 -14.18
C LYS A 111 16.67 1.05 -15.30
N ALA A 112 16.87 2.36 -15.51
CA ALA A 112 17.88 2.86 -16.46
C ALA A 112 19.32 2.44 -16.11
N ARG A 113 19.58 2.00 -14.86
CA ARG A 113 20.88 1.52 -14.37
C ARG A 113 20.91 -0.01 -14.18
N GLY A 114 19.90 -0.74 -14.64
CA GLY A 114 19.84 -2.21 -14.53
C GLY A 114 19.63 -2.76 -13.11
N LYS A 115 19.12 -1.97 -12.16
CA LYS A 115 18.93 -2.40 -10.75
C LYS A 115 17.45 -2.71 -10.46
N LYS A 116 17.19 -3.76 -9.67
CA LYS A 116 15.84 -4.31 -9.47
C LYS A 116 14.96 -3.47 -8.54
N TYR A 117 15.49 -2.98 -7.41
CA TYR A 117 14.91 -1.94 -6.54
C TYR A 117 16.04 -1.23 -5.82
#